data_AF-Q48957-F1
#
_entry.id   AF-Q48957-F1
#
_cell.length_a   1.000
_cell.length_b   1.000
_cell.length_c   1.000
_cell.angle_alpha   90.00
_cell.angle_beta   90.00
_cell.angle_gamma   90.00
#
_symmetry.space_group_name_H-M   'P 1'
#
loop_
_entity.id
_entity.type
_entity.pdbx_description
1 polymer ?
#
loop_
_entity_poly.entity_id
_entity_poly.type
_entity_poly.pdbx_seq_one_letter_code
_entity_poly.pdbx_strand_id
1 'polypeptide(L)'
;MKKLINSSETLVNEMLEGLVKAYPDKLKRIDNFDVVIRKNSPIENKVALVSGGGSGHEPAHAGYVGYGMLDAAVAGAVFTSPTPDQIYQAIKSVDSKKGVLLIIKNYTGDILNFEMAQDMASMDGIEVESVVVNDDVAVEDSLYTAGRRGVAGTVFVS
;
A
#
# COMPACT_ATOMS: atom_id res chain seq x y z
N MET A 1 26.79 3.60 -15.38
CA MET A 1 25.75 3.27 -14.38
C MET A 1 25.18 4.59 -13.85
N LYS A 2 23.85 4.80 -13.86
CA LYS A 2 23.22 6.09 -13.46
C LYS A 2 22.34 6.00 -12.19
N LYS A 3 22.14 4.81 -11.64
CA LYS A 3 21.30 4.55 -10.47
C LYS A 3 22.18 4.18 -9.27
N LEU A 4 21.84 4.70 -8.09
CA LEU A 4 22.48 4.33 -6.83
C LEU A 4 21.76 3.12 -6.24
N ILE A 5 22.12 1.93 -6.69
CA ILE A 5 21.51 0.65 -6.26
C ILE A 5 22.60 -0.41 -6.16
N ASN A 6 22.44 -1.37 -5.24
CA ASN A 6 23.33 -2.53 -5.18
C ASN A 6 22.91 -3.57 -6.23
N SER A 7 21.65 -4.01 -6.19
CA SER A 7 21.03 -4.91 -7.16
C SER A 7 19.58 -4.50 -7.42
N SER A 8 19.04 -4.83 -8.59
CA SER A 8 17.61 -4.66 -8.87
C SER A 8 16.74 -5.60 -8.03
N GLU A 9 17.28 -6.75 -7.62
CA GLU A 9 16.56 -7.77 -6.85
C GLU A 9 16.36 -7.35 -5.39
N THR A 10 17.34 -6.66 -4.80
CA THR A 10 17.31 -6.22 -3.39
C THR A 10 16.81 -4.80 -3.22
N LEU A 11 16.55 -4.08 -4.31
CA LEU A 11 16.23 -2.65 -4.31
C LEU A 11 15.11 -2.25 -3.35
N VAL A 12 13.94 -2.89 -3.47
CA VAL A 12 12.76 -2.57 -2.65
C VAL A 12 13.03 -2.89 -1.19
N ASN A 13 13.66 -4.04 -0.94
CA ASN A 13 13.99 -4.47 0.42
C ASN A 13 14.95 -3.48 1.11
N GLU A 14 16.06 -3.11 0.45
CA GLU A 14 17.04 -2.15 0.96
C GLU A 14 16.43 -0.76 1.18
N MET A 15 15.54 -0.33 0.28
CA MET A 15 14.81 0.93 0.39
C MET A 15 13.91 0.96 1.63
N LEU A 16 13.10 -0.08 1.85
CA LEU A 16 12.20 -0.15 3.01
C LEU A 16 12.99 -0.29 4.32
N GLU A 17 14.09 -1.04 4.32
CA GLU A 17 14.99 -1.09 5.47
C GLU A 17 15.54 0.30 5.81
N GLY A 18 16.03 1.02 4.79
CA GLY A 18 16.54 2.39 4.95
C GLY A 18 15.47 3.33 5.51
N LEU A 19 14.24 3.24 4.99
CA LEU A 19 13.11 4.05 5.45
C LEU A 19 12.80 3.81 6.94
N VAL A 20 12.68 2.54 7.36
CA VAL A 20 12.39 2.22 8.76
C VAL A 20 13.56 2.59 9.68
N LYS A 21 14.81 2.41 9.23
CA LYS A 21 16.00 2.85 9.97
C LYS A 21 16.07 4.38 10.12
N ALA A 22 15.56 5.14 9.15
CA ALA A 22 15.51 6.60 9.21
C ALA A 22 14.41 7.13 10.15
N TYR A 23 13.33 6.37 10.37
CA TYR A 23 12.20 6.76 11.21
C TYR A 23 11.80 5.68 12.24
N PRO A 24 12.74 5.23 13.12
CA PRO A 24 12.56 4.04 13.96
C PRO A 24 11.47 4.18 15.03
N ASP A 25 11.18 5.42 15.43
CA ASP A 25 10.16 5.77 16.42
C ASP A 25 8.75 5.91 15.82
N LYS A 26 8.66 6.01 14.48
CA LYS A 26 7.39 6.26 13.78
C LYS A 26 6.93 5.07 12.95
N LEU A 27 7.86 4.32 12.37
CA LEU A 27 7.57 3.25 11.42
C LEU A 27 8.13 1.92 11.91
N LYS A 28 7.48 0.84 11.50
CA LYS A 28 8.03 -0.52 11.54
C LYS A 28 7.69 -1.24 10.25
N ARG A 29 8.53 -2.19 9.86
CA ARG A 29 8.26 -3.13 8.76
C ARG A 29 7.71 -4.42 9.35
N ILE A 30 6.76 -5.04 8.66
CA ILE A 30 6.29 -6.38 9.03
C ILE A 30 7.35 -7.41 8.59
N ASP A 31 7.70 -8.32 9.50
CA ASP A 31 8.70 -9.36 9.23
C ASP A 31 8.32 -10.20 8.01
N ASN A 32 9.26 -10.37 7.07
CA ASN A 32 9.10 -11.11 5.81
C ASN A 32 8.12 -10.52 4.78
N PHE A 33 7.59 -9.32 5.00
CA PHE A 33 6.70 -8.65 4.05
C PHE A 33 7.27 -7.27 3.64
N ASP A 34 6.98 -6.82 2.43
CA ASP A 34 7.30 -5.46 1.96
C ASP A 34 6.20 -4.47 2.40
N VAL A 35 5.87 -4.51 3.69
CA VAL A 35 4.80 -3.71 4.30
C VAL A 35 5.37 -2.80 5.38
N VAL A 36 5.12 -1.50 5.24
CA VAL A 36 5.46 -0.49 6.24
C VAL A 36 4.20 -0.07 6.97
N ILE A 37 4.23 -0.09 8.30
CA ILE A 37 3.12 0.32 9.16
C ILE A 37 3.60 1.31 10.21
N ARG A 38 2.65 2.01 10.84
CA ARG A 38 2.95 2.85 12.00
C ARG A 38 3.51 1.99 13.14
N LYS A 39 4.48 2.54 13.88
CA LYS A 39 5.16 1.84 14.98
C LYS A 39 4.17 1.27 16.01
N ASN A 40 3.16 2.07 16.32
CA ASN A 40 2.13 1.79 17.30
C ASN A 40 0.87 1.13 16.71
N SER A 41 0.89 0.63 15.47
CA SER A 41 -0.21 -0.16 14.91
C SER A 41 -0.41 -1.49 15.67
N PRO A 42 -1.67 -1.96 15.85
CA PRO A 42 -2.91 -1.31 15.40
C PRO A 42 -3.29 -0.09 16.27
N ILE A 43 -3.96 0.88 15.65
CA ILE A 43 -4.40 2.10 16.34
C ILE A 43 -5.86 1.92 16.76
N GLU A 44 -6.07 1.86 18.08
CA GLU A 44 -7.40 1.63 18.65
C GLU A 44 -8.41 2.73 18.30
N ASN A 45 -9.70 2.34 18.26
CA ASN A 45 -10.85 3.24 18.13
C ASN A 45 -10.91 4.08 16.85
N LYS A 46 -10.31 3.61 15.74
CA LYS A 46 -10.47 4.25 14.43
C LYS A 46 -10.43 3.23 13.30
N VAL A 47 -11.05 3.56 12.17
CA VAL A 47 -10.86 2.85 10.90
C VAL A 47 -9.38 2.92 10.49
N ALA A 48 -8.81 1.79 10.08
CA ALA A 48 -7.45 1.75 9.57
C ALA A 48 -7.41 2.06 8.07
N LEU A 49 -6.41 2.81 7.62
CA LEU A 49 -6.23 3.15 6.21
C LEU A 49 -5.04 2.37 5.63
N VAL A 50 -5.26 1.65 4.54
CA VAL A 50 -4.23 0.87 3.84
C VAL A 50 -4.20 1.25 2.37
N SER A 51 -3.01 1.52 1.84
CA SER A 51 -2.80 1.66 0.40
C SER A 51 -1.54 0.91 -0.03
N GLY A 52 -1.28 0.87 -1.33
CA GLY A 52 -0.13 0.17 -1.88
C GLY A 52 -0.08 0.25 -3.39
N GLY A 53 0.89 -0.48 -3.94
CA GLY A 53 1.14 -0.57 -5.38
C GLY A 53 2.61 -0.84 -5.66
N GLY A 54 2.98 -0.80 -6.93
CA GLY A 54 4.37 -0.99 -7.33
C GLY A 54 5.32 0.08 -6.80
N SER A 55 6.52 -0.34 -6.42
CA SER A 55 7.61 0.56 -6.04
C SER A 55 8.07 1.41 -7.24
N GLY A 56 8.79 2.50 -6.97
CA GLY A 56 9.24 3.47 -7.99
C GLY A 56 8.36 4.72 -8.09
N HIS A 57 7.41 4.88 -7.17
CA HIS A 57 6.57 6.07 -7.02
C HIS A 57 6.82 6.82 -5.71
N GLU A 58 7.93 6.54 -5.03
CA GLU A 58 8.26 7.14 -3.74
C GLU A 58 8.19 8.68 -3.83
N PRO A 59 7.52 9.36 -2.87
CA PRO A 59 7.12 8.86 -1.55
C PRO A 59 5.83 8.02 -1.51
N ALA A 60 5.10 7.87 -2.62
CA ALA A 60 3.92 7.03 -2.67
C ALA A 60 4.30 5.54 -2.53
N HIS A 61 3.84 4.80 -1.52
CA HIS A 61 2.92 5.19 -0.44
C HIS A 61 3.53 5.19 0.96
N ALA A 62 4.71 4.57 1.14
CA ALA A 62 5.32 4.41 2.46
C ALA A 62 5.68 5.74 3.14
N GLY A 63 5.89 6.82 2.36
CA GLY A 63 6.10 8.16 2.89
C GLY A 63 4.85 8.82 3.48
N TYR A 64 3.66 8.26 3.24
CA TYR A 64 2.37 8.74 3.74
C TYR A 64 1.85 7.92 4.93
N VAL A 65 2.65 6.99 5.46
CA VAL A 65 2.30 6.23 6.67
C VAL A 65 2.53 7.09 7.91
N GLY A 66 1.48 7.44 8.62
CA GLY A 66 1.58 8.35 9.76
C GLY A 66 0.24 8.81 10.36
N TYR A 67 0.33 9.61 11.43
CA TYR A 67 -0.86 10.19 12.04
C TYR A 67 -1.55 11.16 11.06
N GLY A 68 -2.85 10.94 10.86
CA GLY A 68 -3.67 11.75 9.96
C GLY A 68 -3.71 11.28 8.50
N MET A 69 -2.99 10.20 8.16
CA MET A 69 -2.96 9.58 6.83
C MET A 69 -3.00 8.04 6.96
N LEU A 70 -2.23 7.31 6.15
CA LEU A 70 -2.20 5.85 6.10
C LEU A 70 -1.68 5.20 7.40
N ASP A 71 -2.25 4.05 7.77
CA ASP A 71 -1.73 3.18 8.84
C ASP A 71 -0.79 2.09 8.31
N ALA A 72 -0.95 1.72 7.04
CA ALA A 72 -0.04 0.83 6.32
C ALA A 72 0.13 1.22 4.84
N ALA A 73 1.32 0.94 4.32
CA ALA A 73 1.63 0.96 2.90
C ALA A 73 2.27 -0.36 2.47
N VAL A 74 1.75 -0.94 1.39
CA VAL A 74 2.21 -2.21 0.82
C VAL A 74 3.00 -1.93 -0.46
N ALA A 75 4.27 -2.29 -0.48
CA ALA A 75 5.15 -2.05 -1.61
C ALA A 75 5.31 -3.33 -2.45
N GLY A 76 4.85 -3.30 -3.69
CA GLY A 76 5.15 -4.34 -4.65
C GLY A 76 6.54 -4.16 -5.27
N ALA A 77 6.92 -5.07 -6.17
CA ALA A 77 8.10 -4.87 -7.01
C ALA A 77 7.98 -3.59 -7.85
N VAL A 78 9.09 -3.16 -8.47
CA VAL A 78 9.11 -1.91 -9.26
C VAL A 78 8.02 -1.97 -10.35
N PHE A 79 7.11 -0.99 -10.32
CA PHE A 79 5.95 -0.87 -11.21
C PHE A 79 5.00 -2.09 -11.27
N THR A 80 5.02 -2.93 -10.24
CA THR A 80 4.17 -4.14 -10.16
C THR A 80 3.37 -4.13 -8.88
N SER A 81 2.06 -4.35 -8.95
CA SER A 81 1.20 -4.46 -7.75
C SER A 81 1.79 -5.44 -6.74
N PRO A 82 1.69 -5.17 -5.42
CA PRO A 82 1.96 -6.17 -4.40
C PRO A 82 1.01 -7.37 -4.55
N THR A 83 1.43 -8.52 -4.03
CA THR A 83 0.62 -9.72 -4.04
C THR A 83 -0.46 -9.67 -2.95
N PRO A 84 -1.57 -10.44 -3.11
CA PRO A 84 -2.70 -10.41 -2.18
C PRO A 84 -2.31 -10.77 -0.75
N ASP A 85 -1.36 -11.70 -0.57
CA ASP A 85 -0.88 -12.12 0.74
C ASP A 85 -0.19 -10.99 1.50
N GLN A 86 0.60 -10.14 0.82
CA GLN A 86 1.21 -8.97 1.46
C GLN A 86 0.15 -7.96 1.89
N ILE A 87 -0.85 -7.70 1.04
CA ILE A 87 -1.93 -6.76 1.32
C ILE A 87 -2.78 -7.27 2.50
N TYR A 88 -3.14 -8.55 2.48
CA TYR A 88 -3.87 -9.21 3.56
C TYR A 88 -3.11 -9.15 4.90
N GLN A 89 -1.79 -9.31 4.90
CA GLN A 89 -0.98 -9.15 6.11
C GLN A 89 -0.94 -7.72 6.62
N ALA A 90 -0.96 -6.74 5.72
CA ALA A 90 -1.11 -5.33 6.09
C ALA A 90 -2.46 -5.09 6.79
N ILE A 91 -3.56 -5.56 6.18
CA ILE A 91 -4.92 -5.48 6.74
C ILE A 91 -4.95 -6.05 8.16
N LYS A 92 -4.48 -7.29 8.35
CA LYS A 92 -4.45 -7.95 9.67
C LYS A 92 -3.63 -7.21 10.71
N SER A 93 -2.54 -6.59 10.28
CA SER A 93 -1.61 -5.91 11.19
C SER A 93 -2.09 -4.53 11.65
N VAL A 94 -3.09 -3.97 10.97
CA VAL A 94 -3.66 -2.65 11.32
C VAL A 94 -5.11 -2.72 11.78
N ASP A 95 -5.77 -3.87 11.67
CA ASP A 95 -7.15 -4.07 12.14
C ASP A 95 -7.29 -3.79 13.65
N SER A 96 -8.10 -2.79 13.97
CA SER A 96 -8.46 -2.35 15.33
C SER A 96 -9.88 -2.77 15.73
N LYS A 97 -10.51 -3.69 14.98
CA LYS A 97 -11.93 -4.07 15.12
C LYS A 97 -12.90 -2.92 14.86
N LYS A 98 -12.46 -1.92 14.10
CA LYS A 98 -13.27 -0.79 13.61
C LYS A 98 -13.32 -0.72 12.08
N GLY A 99 -12.84 -1.77 11.41
CA GLY A 99 -12.79 -1.87 9.96
C GLY A 99 -11.51 -1.30 9.35
N VAL A 100 -11.25 -1.71 8.10
CA VAL A 100 -10.11 -1.28 7.28
C VAL A 100 -10.62 -0.74 5.95
N LEU A 101 -10.13 0.44 5.55
CA LEU A 101 -10.40 1.02 4.24
C LEU A 101 -9.17 0.84 3.34
N LEU A 102 -9.36 0.16 2.21
CA LEU A 102 -8.37 0.03 1.15
C LEU A 102 -8.49 1.20 0.17
N ILE A 103 -7.40 1.93 -0.04
CA ILE A 103 -7.32 3.01 -1.04
C ILE A 103 -6.52 2.47 -2.22
N ILE A 104 -7.21 2.21 -3.33
CA ILE A 104 -6.67 1.46 -4.47
C ILE A 104 -6.53 2.39 -5.67
N LYS A 105 -5.35 2.42 -6.30
CA LYS A 105 -5.17 3.14 -7.56
C LYS A 105 -5.75 2.30 -8.69
N ASN A 106 -6.48 2.92 -9.64
CA ASN A 106 -7.10 2.17 -10.71
C ASN A 106 -6.08 1.68 -11.76
N TYR A 107 -5.49 0.52 -11.47
CA TYR A 107 -4.71 -0.31 -12.37
C TYR A 107 -5.20 -1.75 -12.23
N THR A 108 -5.30 -2.49 -13.32
CA THR A 108 -5.87 -3.85 -13.33
C THR A 108 -5.20 -4.76 -12.30
N GLY A 109 -3.87 -4.71 -12.20
CA GLY A 109 -3.12 -5.51 -11.22
C GLY A 109 -3.38 -5.07 -9.78
N ASP A 110 -3.48 -3.76 -9.52
CA ASP A 110 -3.77 -3.25 -8.18
C ASP A 110 -5.19 -3.65 -7.76
N ILE A 111 -6.20 -3.46 -8.62
CA ILE A 111 -7.59 -3.84 -8.34
C ILE A 111 -7.70 -5.33 -8.00
N LEU A 112 -7.23 -6.21 -8.88
CA LEU A 112 -7.35 -7.65 -8.70
C LEU A 112 -6.67 -8.14 -7.40
N ASN A 113 -5.48 -7.62 -7.08
CA ASN A 113 -4.75 -8.08 -5.89
C ASN A 113 -5.37 -7.55 -4.60
N PHE A 114 -5.84 -6.31 -4.59
CA PHE A 114 -6.49 -5.71 -3.41
C PHE A 114 -7.88 -6.32 -3.15
N GLU A 115 -8.68 -6.57 -4.18
CA GLU A 115 -9.97 -7.26 -4.05
C GLU A 115 -9.78 -8.68 -3.51
N MET A 116 -8.78 -9.43 -4.02
CA MET A 116 -8.48 -10.75 -3.49
C MET A 116 -8.05 -10.72 -2.02
N ALA A 117 -7.26 -9.72 -1.61
CA ALA A 117 -6.88 -9.53 -0.22
C ALA A 117 -8.07 -9.13 0.67
N GLN A 118 -9.00 -8.33 0.15
CA GLN A 118 -10.26 -7.97 0.80
C GLN A 118 -11.11 -9.22 1.05
N ASP A 119 -11.24 -10.11 0.06
CA ASP A 119 -11.95 -11.39 0.21
C ASP A 119 -11.29 -12.28 1.28
N MET A 120 -9.96 -12.40 1.25
CA MET A 120 -9.20 -13.16 2.25
C MET A 120 -9.42 -12.61 3.67
N ALA A 121 -9.42 -11.29 3.83
CA ALA A 121 -9.68 -10.64 5.12
C ALA A 121 -11.12 -10.84 5.60
N SER A 122 -12.08 -10.80 4.67
CA SER A 122 -13.50 -11.02 4.95
C SER A 122 -13.78 -12.45 5.43
N MET A 123 -13.07 -13.45 4.89
CA MET A 123 -13.13 -14.84 5.37
C MET A 123 -12.66 -14.99 6.83
N ASP A 124 -11.75 -14.11 7.27
CA ASP A 124 -11.27 -14.02 8.65
C ASP A 124 -12.16 -13.16 9.56
N GLY A 125 -13.28 -12.64 9.04
CA GLY A 125 -14.21 -11.80 9.79
C GLY A 125 -13.71 -10.38 10.03
N ILE A 126 -12.76 -9.89 9.22
CA ILE A 126 -12.33 -8.49 9.25
C ILE A 126 -13.23 -7.69 8.31
N GLU A 127 -13.84 -6.63 8.82
CA GLU A 127 -14.63 -5.70 8.02
C GLU A 127 -13.68 -4.85 7.15
N VAL A 128 -13.79 -4.99 5.83
CA VAL A 128 -12.94 -4.29 4.88
C VAL A 128 -13.79 -3.70 3.77
N GLU A 129 -13.62 -2.41 3.52
CA GLU A 129 -14.20 -1.70 2.40
C GLU A 129 -13.09 -1.10 1.53
N SER A 130 -13.42 -0.70 0.30
CA SER A 130 -12.44 -0.14 -0.62
C SER A 130 -12.95 1.10 -1.36
N VAL A 131 -12.01 1.98 -1.71
CA VAL A 131 -12.21 3.11 -2.61
C VAL A 131 -11.20 3.05 -3.73
N VAL A 132 -11.70 3.15 -4.97
CA VAL A 132 -10.86 3.17 -6.18
C VAL A 132 -10.65 4.60 -6.63
N VAL A 133 -9.38 4.99 -6.76
CA VAL A 133 -8.98 6.31 -7.26
C VAL A 133 -8.68 6.21 -8.76
N ASN A 134 -9.37 7.01 -9.55
CA ASN A 134 -9.32 7.04 -11.02
C ASN A 134 -9.27 8.49 -11.55
N ASP A 135 -8.43 9.32 -10.93
CA ASP A 135 -8.36 10.77 -11.13
C ASP A 135 -7.73 11.21 -12.46
N ASP A 136 -7.02 10.33 -13.16
CA ASP A 136 -6.31 10.70 -14.38
C ASP A 136 -7.27 10.93 -15.57
N VAL A 137 -7.42 12.20 -15.96
CA VAL A 137 -8.28 12.61 -17.07
C VAL A 137 -7.61 12.51 -18.45
N ALA A 138 -6.34 12.11 -18.53
CA ALA A 138 -5.61 12.10 -19.80
C ALA A 138 -5.99 10.92 -20.70
N VAL A 139 -6.39 9.79 -20.12
CA VAL A 139 -6.63 8.53 -20.85
C VAL A 139 -7.79 7.77 -20.19
N GLU A 140 -8.76 7.32 -21.01
CA GLU A 140 -9.92 6.55 -20.54
C GLU A 140 -9.69 5.04 -20.55
N ASP A 141 -8.86 4.49 -21.44
CA ASP A 141 -8.44 3.08 -21.39
C ASP A 141 -6.96 2.97 -21.74
N SER A 142 -6.21 2.12 -21.03
CA SER A 142 -4.78 1.93 -21.25
C SER A 142 -4.38 0.46 -21.24
N LEU A 143 -3.14 0.16 -21.63
CA LEU A 143 -2.56 -1.20 -21.61
C LEU A 143 -2.74 -1.94 -20.26
N TYR A 144 -2.88 -1.20 -19.15
CA TYR A 144 -2.88 -1.75 -17.80
C TYR A 144 -4.10 -1.32 -16.96
N THR A 145 -5.08 -0.66 -17.57
CA THR A 145 -6.25 -0.12 -16.84
C THR A 145 -7.49 -0.16 -17.73
N ALA A 146 -8.59 -0.67 -17.17
CA ALA A 146 -9.94 -0.41 -17.67
C ALA A 146 -10.47 0.87 -16.99
N GLY A 147 -10.81 1.89 -17.78
CA GLY A 147 -11.14 3.21 -17.24
C GLY A 147 -9.90 4.08 -16.94
N ARG A 148 -10.16 5.22 -16.28
CA ARG A 148 -9.13 6.20 -15.92
C ARG A 148 -8.16 5.67 -14.87
N ARG A 149 -6.88 6.03 -14.98
CA ARG A 149 -5.84 5.61 -14.02
C ARG A 149 -5.96 6.35 -12.68
N GLY A 150 -5.49 5.72 -11.61
CA GLY A 150 -5.25 6.39 -10.34
C GLY A 150 -3.82 6.93 -10.27
N VAL A 151 -3.65 8.24 -10.17
CA VAL A 151 -2.34 8.91 -10.15
C VAL A 151 -2.21 9.80 -8.91
N ALA A 152 -1.57 10.96 -9.02
CA ALA A 152 -1.20 11.82 -7.89
C ALA A 152 -2.40 12.29 -7.04
N GLY A 153 -3.62 12.32 -7.58
CA GLY A 153 -4.83 12.63 -6.81
C GLY A 153 -5.07 11.67 -5.65
N THR A 154 -4.50 10.46 -5.71
CA THR A 154 -4.54 9.45 -4.63
C THR A 154 -4.01 10.00 -3.30
N VAL A 155 -3.04 10.91 -3.33
CA VAL A 155 -2.46 11.52 -2.12
C VAL A 155 -3.49 12.33 -1.33
N PHE A 156 -4.49 12.90 -2.00
CA PHE A 156 -5.57 13.65 -1.33
C PHE A 156 -6.67 12.76 -0.76
N VAL A 157 -6.66 11.47 -1.12
CA VAL A 157 -7.56 10.44 -0.56
C VAL A 157 -6.88 9.71 0.61
N SER A 158 -5.54 9.66 0.62
CA SER A 158 -4.68 8.91 1.55
C SER A 158 -4.51 9.53 2.93
#